data_AF-A0A961QWU5-F1
#
_entry.id   AF-A0A961QWU5-F1
#
_cell.length_a   1.000
_cell.length_b   1.000
_cell.length_c   1.000
_cell.angle_alpha   90.00
_cell.angle_beta   90.00
_cell.angle_gamma   90.00
#
_symmetry.space_group_name_H-M   'P 1'
#
loop_
_entity.id
_entity.type
_entity.pdbx_description
1 polymer ?
#
loop_
_entity_poly.entity_id
_entity_poly.type
_entity_poly.pdbx_seq_one_letter_code
_entity_poly.pdbx_strand_id
1 'polypeptide(L)'
;MTKSTSPSYVRDQMLPPQDPPISQVGAIKWVRENLFNGILNSLLTILSILAVVWAIMEVGPWLMNSVWNAGSLTECREILQGVSGACWGVIKDRWHQLLFGFYPSELYWRPILAMILMLVALAPILFPSVPRKALIFSGLYPFIAFFLLWGGSIWLPIMVLLGFVIGYVVVSAASGFGTLIATLAAVILPVLWWLFLAFPLAASLADMVPIGIEPVRS
;
A
#
# COMPACT_ATOMS: atom_id res chain seq x y z
N MET A 1 10.99 -78.51 22.99
CA MET A 1 9.84 -77.61 22.87
C MET A 1 10.01 -76.47 23.86
N THR A 2 10.54 -75.33 23.44
CA THR A 2 10.59 -74.10 24.23
C THR A 2 9.49 -73.17 23.72
N LYS A 3 8.45 -72.98 24.54
CA LYS A 3 7.34 -72.07 24.25
C LYS A 3 7.86 -70.65 24.47
N SER A 4 8.08 -69.90 23.40
CA SER A 4 8.45 -68.48 23.49
C SER A 4 7.25 -67.73 24.04
N THR A 5 7.32 -67.28 25.29
CA THR A 5 6.28 -66.48 25.93
C THR A 5 6.44 -65.05 25.41
N SER A 6 5.58 -64.62 24.47
CA SER A 6 5.54 -63.22 24.05
C SER A 6 5.34 -62.34 25.29
N PRO A 7 6.22 -61.36 25.55
CA PRO A 7 6.07 -60.49 26.71
C PRO A 7 4.75 -59.73 26.60
N SER A 8 3.96 -59.70 27.68
CA SER A 8 2.57 -59.19 27.68
C SER A 8 2.43 -57.72 27.26
N TYR A 9 3.53 -57.00 27.15
CA TYR A 9 3.59 -55.59 26.76
C TYR A 9 4.14 -55.35 25.33
N VAL A 10 4.51 -56.40 24.58
CA VAL A 10 5.02 -56.23 23.21
C VAL A 10 3.94 -56.56 22.20
N ARG A 11 3.72 -55.63 21.28
CA ARG A 11 2.66 -55.71 20.27
C ARG A 11 3.09 -56.60 19.10
N ASP A 12 2.35 -57.68 18.86
CA ASP A 12 2.66 -58.66 17.80
C ASP A 12 2.15 -58.28 16.41
N GLN A 13 1.22 -57.32 16.29
CA GLN A 13 0.63 -56.89 15.01
C GLN A 13 0.56 -55.37 14.89
N MET A 14 0.67 -54.84 13.67
CA MET A 14 0.48 -53.40 13.44
C MET A 14 -1.01 -53.02 13.53
N LEU A 15 -1.29 -51.91 14.22
CA LEU A 15 -2.64 -51.35 14.27
C LEU A 15 -3.05 -50.81 12.89
N PRO A 16 -4.34 -50.94 12.51
CA PRO A 16 -4.83 -50.32 11.29
C PRO A 16 -4.70 -48.79 11.40
N PRO A 17 -4.41 -48.08 10.29
CA PRO A 17 -4.40 -46.63 10.27
C PRO A 17 -5.78 -46.10 10.69
N GLN A 18 -5.78 -45.24 11.71
CA GLN A 18 -6.96 -44.50 12.13
C GLN A 18 -6.87 -43.08 11.63
N ASP A 19 -8.02 -42.48 11.37
CA ASP A 19 -8.07 -41.06 11.04
C ASP A 19 -7.52 -40.23 12.21
N PRO A 20 -6.79 -39.15 11.91
CA PRO A 20 -6.26 -38.28 12.93
C PRO A 20 -7.40 -37.67 13.77
N PRO A 21 -7.18 -37.44 15.08
CA PRO A 21 -8.18 -36.82 15.94
C PRO A 21 -8.64 -35.48 15.35
N ILE A 22 -9.92 -35.14 15.50
CA ILE A 22 -10.51 -33.91 14.96
C ILE A 22 -9.76 -32.64 15.43
N SER A 23 -9.15 -32.69 16.62
CA SER A 23 -8.32 -31.61 17.17
C SER A 23 -6.95 -31.42 16.49
N GLN A 24 -6.54 -32.38 15.64
CA GLN A 24 -5.25 -32.44 14.95
C GLN A 24 -5.39 -32.24 13.43
N VAL A 25 -6.58 -31.91 12.95
CA VAL A 25 -6.84 -31.63 11.53
C VAL A 25 -7.73 -30.40 11.34
N GLY A 26 -7.62 -29.80 10.16
CA GLY A 26 -8.51 -28.72 9.71
C GLY A 26 -8.42 -27.42 10.52
N ALA A 27 -9.51 -26.67 10.52
CA ALA A 27 -9.60 -25.34 11.12
C ALA A 27 -9.35 -25.33 12.65
N ILE A 28 -9.73 -26.38 13.36
CA ILE A 28 -9.58 -26.46 14.82
C ILE A 28 -8.09 -26.48 15.20
N LYS A 29 -7.29 -27.30 14.51
CA LYS A 29 -5.84 -27.30 14.70
C LYS A 29 -5.25 -25.92 14.37
N TRP A 30 -5.65 -25.32 13.25
CA TRP A 30 -5.15 -24.00 12.85
C TRP A 30 -5.43 -22.93 13.89
N VAL A 31 -6.65 -22.86 14.44
CA VAL A 31 -7.03 -21.91 15.48
C VAL A 31 -6.16 -22.10 16.72
N ARG A 32 -5.95 -23.34 17.16
CA ARG A 32 -5.12 -23.63 18.33
C ARG A 32 -3.66 -23.22 18.12
N GLU A 33 -3.09 -23.52 16.96
CA GLU A 33 -1.68 -23.27 16.66
C GLU A 33 -1.36 -21.81 16.33
N ASN A 34 -2.34 -21.05 15.82
CA ASN A 34 -2.12 -19.66 15.40
C ASN A 34 -2.65 -18.63 16.40
N LEU A 35 -3.82 -18.88 17.01
CA LEU A 35 -4.47 -17.91 17.92
C LEU A 35 -4.19 -18.22 19.40
N PHE A 36 -4.09 -19.49 19.78
CA PHE A 36 -4.01 -19.93 21.18
C PHE A 36 -2.75 -20.75 21.51
N ASN A 37 -1.64 -20.47 20.84
CA ASN A 37 -0.38 -21.22 21.02
C ASN A 37 0.46 -20.78 22.25
N GLY A 38 -0.06 -19.88 23.08
CA GLY A 38 0.59 -19.40 24.30
C GLY A 38 -0.27 -18.41 25.08
N ILE A 39 0.18 -18.04 26.28
CA ILE A 39 -0.57 -17.15 27.19
C ILE A 39 -0.79 -15.77 26.57
N LEU A 40 0.28 -15.17 26.02
CA LEU A 40 0.20 -13.86 25.38
C LEU A 40 -0.75 -13.87 24.17
N ASN A 41 -0.60 -14.84 23.27
CA ASN A 41 -1.43 -14.92 22.06
C ASN A 41 -2.89 -15.23 22.38
N SER A 42 -3.16 -16.05 23.40
CA SER A 42 -4.51 -16.29 23.89
C SER A 42 -5.13 -15.01 24.45
N LEU A 43 -4.37 -14.23 25.25
CA LEU A 43 -4.83 -12.97 25.82
C LEU A 43 -5.09 -11.92 24.73
N LEU A 44 -4.18 -11.74 23.78
CA LEU A 44 -4.35 -10.84 22.64
C LEU A 44 -5.54 -11.24 21.77
N THR A 45 -5.75 -12.54 21.55
CA THR A 45 -6.90 -13.05 20.80
C THR A 45 -8.20 -12.71 21.51
N ILE A 46 -8.30 -12.97 22.81
CA ILE A 46 -9.50 -12.66 23.61
C ILE A 46 -9.76 -11.15 23.60
N LEU A 47 -8.74 -10.32 23.85
CA LEU A 47 -8.89 -8.87 23.80
C LEU A 47 -9.30 -8.35 22.42
N SER A 48 -8.75 -8.93 21.35
CA SER A 48 -9.12 -8.58 19.98
C SER A 48 -10.58 -8.92 19.69
N ILE A 49 -11.05 -10.09 20.12
CA ILE A 49 -12.46 -10.48 19.99
C ILE A 49 -13.36 -9.52 20.78
N LEU A 50 -12.99 -9.21 22.02
CA LEU A 50 -13.75 -8.25 22.85
C LEU A 50 -13.80 -6.86 22.20
N ALA A 51 -12.69 -6.37 21.66
CA ALA A 51 -12.62 -5.10 20.96
C ALA A 51 -13.49 -5.08 19.70
N VAL A 52 -13.48 -6.17 18.91
CA VAL A 52 -14.34 -6.32 17.72
C VAL A 52 -15.82 -6.34 18.12
N VAL A 53 -16.20 -7.12 19.13
CA VAL A 53 -17.58 -7.18 19.63
C VAL A 53 -18.02 -5.80 20.14
N TRP A 54 -17.18 -5.12 20.92
CA TRP A 54 -17.45 -3.77 21.40
C TRP A 54 -17.65 -2.78 20.24
N ALA A 55 -16.75 -2.80 19.25
CA ALA A 55 -16.87 -1.94 18.07
C ALA A 55 -18.14 -2.23 17.26
N ILE A 56 -18.54 -3.50 17.13
CA ILE A 56 -19.80 -3.88 16.47
C ILE A 56 -21.01 -3.36 17.25
N MET A 57 -21.00 -3.43 18.59
CA MET A 57 -22.12 -2.93 19.39
C MET A 57 -22.25 -1.40 19.32
N GLU A 58 -21.15 -0.67 19.20
CA GLU A 58 -21.17 0.80 19.14
C GLU A 58 -21.44 1.31 17.71
N VAL A 59 -20.72 0.78 16.72
CA VAL A 59 -20.79 1.26 15.32
C VAL A 59 -21.94 0.60 14.56
N GLY A 60 -22.31 -0.63 14.90
CA GLY A 60 -23.34 -1.41 14.22
C GLY A 60 -24.70 -0.70 14.17
N PRO A 61 -25.28 -0.28 15.30
CA PRO A 61 -26.57 0.44 15.30
C PRO A 61 -26.53 1.72 14.47
N TRP A 62 -25.45 2.50 14.57
CA TRP A 62 -25.24 3.72 13.78
C TRP A 62 -25.18 3.44 12.27
N LEU A 63 -24.51 2.36 11.88
CA LEU A 63 -24.40 1.94 10.48
C LEU A 63 -25.71 1.37 9.92
N MET A 64 -26.45 0.63 10.75
CA MET A 64 -27.75 0.07 10.38
C MET A 64 -28.81 1.15 10.21
N ASN A 65 -28.78 2.20 11.03
CA ASN A 65 -29.66 3.36 10.91
C ASN A 65 -29.11 4.41 9.92
N SER A 66 -28.76 4.00 8.70
CA SER A 66 -28.09 4.87 7.74
C SER A 66 -29.00 5.48 6.67
N VAL A 67 -28.74 6.74 6.33
CA VAL A 67 -29.49 7.52 5.33
C VAL A 67 -28.65 7.71 4.06
N TRP A 68 -29.15 7.19 2.94
CA TRP A 68 -28.44 7.18 1.65
C TRP A 68 -28.91 8.25 0.66
N ASN A 69 -30.14 8.75 0.83
CA ASN A 69 -30.74 9.76 -0.02
C ASN A 69 -31.11 10.97 0.84
N ALA A 70 -30.24 11.97 0.84
CA ALA A 70 -30.45 13.29 1.42
C ALA A 70 -29.61 14.29 0.61
N GLY A 71 -30.17 15.45 0.25
CA GLY A 71 -29.50 16.52 -0.48
C GLY A 71 -28.66 17.46 0.40
N SER A 72 -28.76 17.34 1.73
CA SER A 72 -27.95 18.11 2.68
C SER A 72 -27.76 17.40 4.02
N LEU A 73 -26.79 17.86 4.81
CA LEU A 73 -26.59 17.38 6.19
C LEU A 73 -27.82 17.68 7.07
N THR A 74 -28.50 18.81 6.83
CA THR A 74 -29.70 19.22 7.59
C THR A 74 -30.84 18.25 7.32
N GLU A 75 -31.15 17.99 6.05
CA GLU A 75 -32.19 17.03 5.65
C GLU A 75 -31.90 15.63 6.21
N CYS A 76 -30.63 15.21 6.19
CA CYS A 76 -30.22 13.94 6.76
C CYS A 76 -30.50 13.86 8.28
N ARG A 77 -30.29 14.95 9.02
CA ARG A 77 -30.60 15.03 10.46
C ARG A 77 -32.12 15.06 10.72
N GLU A 78 -32.89 15.67 9.84
CA GLU A 78 -34.35 15.66 9.90
C GLU A 78 -34.91 14.24 9.68
N ILE A 79 -34.39 13.51 8.69
CA ILE A 79 -34.75 12.11 8.45
C ILE A 79 -34.42 11.23 9.66
N LEU A 80 -33.27 11.47 10.30
CA LEU A 80 -32.83 10.73 11.49
C LEU A 80 -33.63 11.08 12.76
N GLN A 81 -34.40 12.18 12.76
CA GLN A 81 -35.28 12.58 13.87
C GLN A 81 -34.60 12.58 15.26
N GLY A 82 -33.31 12.96 15.32
CA GLY A 82 -32.53 12.97 16.57
C GLY A 82 -31.98 11.62 17.01
N VAL A 83 -32.23 10.54 16.26
CA VAL A 83 -31.59 9.23 16.46
C VAL A 83 -30.22 9.22 15.81
N SER A 84 -29.23 8.57 16.43
CA SER A 84 -27.90 8.42 15.84
C SER A 84 -27.94 7.53 14.59
N GLY A 85 -27.24 7.94 13.53
CA GLY A 85 -27.20 7.20 12.27
C GLY A 85 -26.20 7.76 11.27
N ALA A 86 -25.73 6.91 10.35
CA ALA A 86 -24.76 7.31 9.33
C ALA A 86 -25.41 8.10 8.19
N CYS A 87 -24.80 9.22 7.81
CA CYS A 87 -25.30 10.05 6.71
C CYS A 87 -24.49 9.84 5.42
N TRP A 88 -24.82 8.81 4.65
CA TRP A 88 -24.15 8.53 3.36
C TRP A 88 -24.57 9.47 2.23
N GLY A 89 -25.70 10.17 2.37
CA GLY A 89 -26.16 11.16 1.38
C GLY A 89 -25.12 12.24 1.07
N VAL A 90 -24.43 12.76 2.10
CA VAL A 90 -23.35 13.75 1.92
C VAL A 90 -22.15 13.15 1.18
N ILE A 91 -21.80 11.90 1.48
CA ILE A 91 -20.69 11.21 0.81
C ILE A 91 -21.03 10.97 -0.66
N LYS A 92 -22.26 10.58 -0.97
CA LYS A 92 -22.77 10.43 -2.34
C LYS A 92 -22.75 11.76 -3.10
N ASP A 93 -23.23 12.84 -2.49
CA ASP A 93 -23.26 14.16 -3.13
C ASP A 93 -21.86 14.72 -3.40
N ARG A 94 -20.92 14.48 -2.48
CA ARG A 94 -19.55 15.03 -2.51
C ARG A 94 -18.48 14.03 -2.89
N TRP A 95 -18.83 12.88 -3.49
CA TRP A 95 -17.88 11.80 -3.74
C TRP A 95 -16.70 12.24 -4.62
N HIS A 96 -16.93 13.08 -5.63
CA HIS A 96 -15.88 13.65 -6.46
C HIS A 96 -14.90 14.51 -5.66
N GLN A 97 -15.40 15.35 -4.74
CA GLN A 97 -14.56 16.18 -3.88
C GLN A 97 -13.80 15.35 -2.83
N LEU A 98 -14.39 14.25 -2.35
CA LEU A 98 -13.70 13.32 -1.44
C LEU A 98 -12.58 12.55 -2.14
N LEU A 99 -12.78 12.18 -3.41
CA LEU A 99 -11.81 11.40 -4.18
C LEU A 99 -10.72 12.26 -4.82
N PHE A 100 -11.09 13.41 -5.39
CA PHE A 100 -10.21 14.29 -6.16
C PHE A 100 -9.85 15.58 -5.42
N GLY A 101 -10.45 15.87 -4.26
CA GLY A 101 -10.20 17.12 -3.55
C GLY A 101 -10.65 18.34 -4.36
N PHE A 102 -9.78 19.34 -4.44
CA PHE A 102 -9.98 20.56 -5.24
C PHE A 102 -9.42 20.45 -6.67
N TYR A 103 -9.16 19.23 -7.15
CA TYR A 103 -8.69 19.05 -8.52
C TYR A 103 -9.76 19.52 -9.52
N PRO A 104 -9.40 20.24 -10.59
CA PRO A 104 -10.37 20.67 -11.59
C PRO A 104 -11.00 19.48 -12.30
N SER A 105 -12.31 19.54 -12.53
CA SER A 105 -13.14 18.40 -12.99
C SER A 105 -12.75 17.88 -14.38
N GLU A 106 -12.39 18.80 -15.26
CA GLU A 106 -11.92 18.60 -16.61
C GLU A 106 -10.54 17.91 -16.65
N LEU A 107 -9.82 17.92 -15.53
CA LEU A 107 -8.50 17.32 -15.38
C LEU A 107 -8.53 16.01 -14.56
N TYR A 108 -9.69 15.49 -14.14
CA TYR A 108 -9.78 14.23 -13.37
C TYR A 108 -9.11 13.02 -14.03
N TRP A 109 -8.99 13.02 -15.35
CA TRP A 109 -8.25 11.99 -16.07
C TRP A 109 -6.79 11.87 -15.60
N ARG A 110 -6.19 12.94 -15.06
CA ARG A 110 -4.79 12.96 -14.58
C ARG A 110 -4.60 12.12 -13.31
N PRO A 111 -5.32 12.37 -12.18
CA PRO A 111 -5.29 11.47 -11.02
C PRO A 111 -5.74 10.04 -11.33
N ILE A 112 -6.74 9.86 -12.20
CA ILE A 112 -7.21 8.53 -12.60
C ILE A 112 -6.10 7.77 -13.33
N LEU A 113 -5.45 8.42 -14.31
CA LEU A 113 -4.33 7.83 -15.04
C LEU A 113 -3.15 7.55 -14.11
N ALA A 114 -2.82 8.47 -13.20
CA ALA A 114 -1.78 8.23 -12.19
C ALA A 114 -2.08 6.99 -11.33
N MET A 115 -3.32 6.84 -10.87
CA MET A 115 -3.76 5.65 -10.12
C MET A 115 -3.61 4.36 -10.93
N ILE A 116 -4.03 4.35 -12.20
CA ILE A 116 -3.89 3.18 -13.08
C ILE A 116 -2.41 2.83 -13.28
N LEU A 117 -1.58 3.83 -13.59
CA LEU A 117 -0.14 3.65 -13.75
C LEU A 117 0.54 3.19 -12.46
N MET A 118 0.04 3.61 -11.29
CA MET A 118 0.52 3.11 -9.99
C MET A 118 0.33 1.60 -9.87
N LEU A 119 -0.85 1.09 -10.24
CA LEU A 119 -1.14 -0.35 -10.19
C LEU A 119 -0.23 -1.11 -11.15
N VAL A 120 0.03 -0.56 -12.34
CA VAL A 120 0.99 -1.12 -13.30
C VAL A 120 2.42 -1.11 -12.73
N ALA A 121 2.82 -0.03 -12.06
CA ALA A 121 4.12 0.11 -11.42
C ALA A 121 4.30 -0.86 -10.23
N LEU A 122 3.23 -1.19 -9.51
CA LEU A 122 3.25 -2.15 -8.41
C LEU A 122 3.27 -3.61 -8.88
N ALA A 123 2.77 -3.90 -10.09
CA ALA A 123 2.69 -5.26 -10.61
C ALA A 123 4.01 -6.06 -10.55
N PRO A 124 5.17 -5.56 -11.03
CA PRO A 124 6.44 -6.30 -10.93
C PRO A 124 7.01 -6.43 -9.52
N ILE A 125 6.51 -5.65 -8.56
CA ILE A 125 6.91 -5.73 -7.15
C ILE A 125 6.11 -6.82 -6.44
N LEU A 126 4.80 -6.88 -6.71
CA LEU A 126 3.89 -7.79 -6.02
C LEU A 126 3.84 -9.19 -6.64
N PHE A 127 4.07 -9.30 -7.95
CA PHE A 127 3.92 -10.56 -8.70
C PHE A 127 5.26 -11.03 -9.30
N PRO A 128 5.82 -12.15 -8.84
CA PRO A 128 7.06 -12.72 -9.38
C PRO A 128 6.98 -13.13 -10.86
N SER A 129 5.77 -13.32 -11.39
CA SER A 129 5.51 -13.70 -12.79
C SER A 129 5.70 -12.56 -13.79
N VAL A 130 5.77 -11.31 -13.33
CA VAL A 130 5.93 -10.14 -14.20
C VAL A 130 7.42 -9.95 -14.55
N PRO A 131 7.78 -9.63 -15.82
CA PRO A 131 9.17 -9.47 -16.22
C PRO A 131 9.93 -8.42 -15.40
N ARG A 132 11.14 -8.75 -14.94
CA ARG A 132 11.99 -7.81 -14.15
C ARG A 132 12.28 -6.50 -14.86
N LYS A 133 12.26 -6.46 -16.20
CA LYS A 133 12.42 -5.23 -16.98
C LYS A 133 11.31 -4.20 -16.69
N ALA A 134 10.14 -4.64 -16.24
CA ALA A 134 9.06 -3.75 -15.84
C ALA A 134 9.37 -2.95 -14.56
N LEU A 135 10.36 -3.35 -13.75
CA LEU A 135 10.83 -2.57 -12.60
C LEU A 135 11.39 -1.20 -13.01
N ILE A 136 11.85 -1.05 -14.25
CA ILE A 136 12.26 0.25 -14.79
C ILE A 136 11.06 1.21 -14.76
N PHE A 137 9.88 0.74 -15.17
CA PHE A 137 8.66 1.55 -15.10
C PHE A 137 8.31 1.91 -13.65
N SER A 138 8.46 0.98 -12.71
CA SER A 138 8.28 1.26 -11.28
C SER A 138 9.22 2.36 -10.76
N GLY A 139 10.47 2.37 -11.22
CA GLY A 139 11.43 3.42 -10.89
C GLY A 139 11.12 4.77 -11.54
N LEU A 140 10.53 4.77 -12.75
CA LEU A 140 10.13 5.99 -13.45
C LEU A 140 8.79 6.56 -12.98
N TYR A 141 7.92 5.73 -12.41
CA TYR A 141 6.55 6.09 -12.03
C TYR A 141 6.46 7.31 -11.11
N PRO A 142 7.29 7.51 -10.06
CA PRO A 142 7.20 8.69 -9.21
C PRO A 142 7.34 10.01 -9.99
N PHE A 143 8.20 10.05 -11.00
CA PHE A 143 8.41 11.23 -11.86
C PHE A 143 7.24 11.45 -12.81
N ILE A 144 6.68 10.38 -13.36
CA ILE A 144 5.48 10.40 -14.21
C ILE A 144 4.28 10.86 -13.38
N ALA A 145 4.11 10.34 -12.17
CA ALA A 145 3.03 10.68 -11.26
C ALA A 145 3.11 12.14 -10.82
N PHE A 146 4.31 12.64 -10.49
CA PHE A 146 4.52 14.06 -10.21
C PHE A 146 4.09 14.93 -11.39
N PHE A 147 4.57 14.60 -12.60
CA PHE A 147 4.20 15.31 -13.82
C PHE A 147 2.70 15.29 -14.08
N LEU A 148 2.06 14.12 -13.95
CA LEU A 148 0.62 13.97 -14.14
C LEU A 148 -0.16 14.72 -13.07
N LEU A 149 0.21 14.73 -11.80
CA LEU A 149 -0.61 15.33 -10.75
C LEU A 149 -0.44 16.85 -10.69
N TRP A 150 0.78 17.37 -10.72
CA TRP A 150 1.03 18.81 -10.62
C TRP A 150 1.07 19.52 -11.97
N GLY A 151 1.58 18.86 -13.02
CA GLY A 151 1.71 19.45 -14.36
C GLY A 151 2.89 20.41 -14.44
N GLY A 152 2.80 21.38 -15.35
CA GLY A 152 3.90 22.28 -15.67
C GLY A 152 4.88 21.66 -16.67
N SER A 153 6.14 22.09 -16.59
CA SER A 153 7.20 21.67 -17.51
C SER A 153 7.66 20.23 -17.25
N ILE A 154 7.82 19.45 -18.32
CA ILE A 154 8.38 18.09 -18.25
C ILE A 154 9.86 18.10 -17.82
N TRP A 155 10.54 19.23 -17.98
CA TRP A 155 11.96 19.34 -17.66
C TRP A 155 12.23 19.20 -16.17
N LEU A 156 11.31 19.63 -15.30
CA LEU A 156 11.49 19.50 -13.85
C LEU A 156 11.62 18.03 -13.39
N PRO A 157 10.67 17.12 -13.67
CA PRO A 157 10.82 15.72 -13.30
C PRO A 157 12.02 15.05 -13.99
N ILE A 158 12.39 15.45 -15.21
CA ILE A 158 13.60 14.97 -15.88
C ILE A 158 14.85 15.41 -15.14
N MET A 159 14.97 16.69 -14.74
CA MET A 159 16.12 17.19 -13.98
C MET A 159 16.22 16.51 -12.61
N VAL A 160 15.08 16.22 -11.95
CA VAL A 160 15.11 15.46 -10.69
C VAL A 160 15.61 14.03 -10.93
N LEU A 161 15.13 13.36 -11.97
CA LEU A 161 15.60 12.02 -12.37
C LEU A 161 17.11 12.01 -12.67
N LEU A 162 17.62 13.04 -13.35
CA LEU A 162 19.05 13.17 -13.64
C LEU A 162 19.91 13.22 -12.37
N GLY A 163 19.41 13.75 -11.25
CA GLY A 163 20.14 13.69 -9.98
C GLY A 163 20.45 12.26 -9.53
N PHE A 164 19.52 11.33 -9.72
CA PHE A 164 19.76 9.91 -9.44
C PHE A 164 20.76 9.28 -10.42
N VAL A 165 20.71 9.67 -11.70
CA VAL A 165 21.69 9.26 -12.71
C VAL A 165 23.09 9.76 -12.34
N ILE A 166 23.21 11.01 -11.90
CA ILE A 166 24.47 11.57 -11.39
C ILE A 166 24.97 10.73 -10.22
N GLY A 167 24.10 10.40 -9.24
CA GLY A 167 24.48 9.55 -8.11
C GLY A 167 25.03 8.19 -8.55
N TYR A 168 24.35 7.52 -9.50
CA TYR A 168 24.81 6.25 -10.06
C TYR A 168 26.18 6.37 -10.76
N VAL A 169 26.35 7.39 -11.61
CA VAL A 169 27.61 7.64 -12.32
C VAL A 169 28.74 7.93 -11.33
N VAL A 170 28.48 8.70 -10.28
CA VAL A 170 29.46 9.01 -9.23
C VAL A 170 29.89 7.76 -8.49
N VAL A 171 28.97 6.89 -8.07
CA VAL A 171 29.32 5.61 -7.43
C VAL A 171 30.17 4.75 -8.38
N SER A 172 29.76 4.65 -9.65
CA SER A 172 30.47 3.84 -10.64
C SER A 172 31.89 4.34 -10.86
N ALA A 173 32.08 5.66 -10.98
CA ALA A 173 33.38 6.28 -11.21
C ALA A 173 34.28 6.30 -9.96
N ALA A 174 33.68 6.46 -8.77
CA ALA A 174 34.42 6.56 -7.51
C ALA A 174 34.73 5.20 -6.86
N SER A 175 34.30 4.09 -7.47
CA SER A 175 34.52 2.72 -6.97
C SER A 175 35.98 2.36 -6.69
N GLY A 176 36.95 3.06 -7.31
CA GLY A 176 38.38 2.87 -7.10
C GLY A 176 39.02 3.68 -5.95
N PHE A 177 38.32 4.65 -5.35
CA PHE A 177 38.91 5.63 -4.42
C PHE A 177 38.51 5.43 -2.94
N GLY A 178 37.97 4.25 -2.61
CA GLY A 178 37.54 3.90 -1.25
C GLY A 178 36.04 4.14 -1.03
N THR A 179 35.41 3.20 -0.31
CA THR A 179 33.94 3.16 -0.14
C THR A 179 33.37 4.41 0.52
N LEU A 180 34.08 5.00 1.49
CA LEU A 180 33.64 6.22 2.19
C LEU A 180 33.56 7.43 1.25
N ILE A 181 34.58 7.65 0.41
CA ILE A 181 34.63 8.79 -0.50
C ILE A 181 33.56 8.61 -1.59
N ALA A 182 33.40 7.39 -2.11
CA ALA A 182 32.39 7.08 -3.11
C ALA A 182 30.96 7.31 -2.59
N THR A 183 30.64 6.88 -1.36
CA THR A 183 29.30 7.06 -0.78
C THR A 183 29.02 8.53 -0.47
N LEU A 184 29.99 9.26 0.10
CA LEU A 184 29.83 10.70 0.36
C LEU A 184 29.60 11.49 -0.93
N ALA A 185 30.42 11.25 -1.95
CA ALA A 185 30.28 11.93 -3.23
C ALA A 185 28.93 11.61 -3.90
N ALA A 186 28.48 10.36 -3.83
CA ALA A 186 27.23 9.90 -4.42
C ALA A 186 25.97 10.48 -3.75
N VAL A 187 26.08 11.00 -2.53
CA VAL A 187 24.99 11.70 -1.85
C VAL A 187 25.10 13.21 -2.05
N ILE A 188 26.29 13.78 -1.82
CA ILE A 188 26.50 15.22 -1.86
C ILE A 188 26.26 15.79 -3.26
N LEU A 189 26.78 15.16 -4.31
CA LEU A 189 26.68 15.71 -5.67
C LEU A 189 25.23 15.76 -6.19
N PRO A 190 24.39 14.71 -6.06
CA PRO A 190 22.97 14.80 -6.40
C PRO A 190 22.20 15.83 -5.57
N VAL A 191 22.52 15.96 -4.28
CA VAL A 191 21.88 16.98 -3.42
C VAL A 191 22.22 18.39 -3.91
N LEU A 192 23.49 18.67 -4.20
CA LEU A 192 23.89 19.95 -4.78
C LEU A 192 23.22 20.21 -6.14
N TRP A 193 23.10 19.17 -6.97
CA TRP A 193 22.36 19.25 -8.22
C TRP A 193 20.90 19.66 -8.01
N TRP A 194 20.18 19.00 -7.10
CA TRP A 194 18.77 19.31 -6.83
C TRP A 194 18.58 20.71 -6.23
N LEU A 195 19.46 21.14 -5.32
CA LEU A 195 19.35 22.42 -4.65
C LEU A 195 19.70 23.61 -5.55
N PHE A 196 20.68 23.48 -6.44
CA PHE A 196 21.24 24.62 -7.15
C PHE A 196 21.07 24.59 -8.67
N LEU A 197 20.94 23.41 -9.30
CA LEU A 197 21.00 23.28 -10.75
C LEU A 197 19.68 22.80 -11.38
N ALA A 198 18.98 21.88 -10.72
CA ALA A 198 17.81 21.22 -11.30
C ALA A 198 16.70 22.21 -11.70
N PHE A 199 16.36 23.15 -10.80
CA PHE A 199 15.33 24.16 -11.08
C PHE A 199 15.73 25.18 -12.16
N PRO A 200 16.88 25.90 -12.06
CA PRO A 200 17.24 26.90 -13.07
C PRO A 200 17.47 26.30 -14.46
N LEU A 201 18.02 25.08 -14.54
CA LEU A 201 18.17 24.37 -15.81
C LEU A 201 16.80 23.95 -16.39
N ALA A 202 15.90 23.43 -15.55
CA ALA A 202 14.55 23.09 -15.99
C ALA A 202 13.78 24.32 -16.51
N ALA A 203 13.93 25.47 -15.86
CA ALA A 203 13.32 26.73 -16.29
C ALA A 203 13.89 27.20 -17.63
N SER A 204 15.23 27.24 -17.75
CA SER A 204 15.91 27.64 -18.99
C SER A 204 15.53 26.75 -20.18
N LEU A 205 15.40 25.43 -19.95
CA LEU A 205 14.96 24.49 -20.97
C LEU A 205 13.48 24.63 -21.31
N ALA A 206 12.63 24.98 -20.34
CA ALA A 206 11.22 25.25 -20.59
C ALA A 206 11.02 26.49 -21.48
N ASP A 207 11.87 27.51 -21.32
CA ASP A 207 11.84 28.71 -22.16
C ASP A 207 12.26 28.41 -23.60
N MET A 208 13.26 27.54 -23.78
CA MET A 208 13.72 27.11 -25.11
C MET A 208 12.77 26.11 -25.79
N VAL A 209 12.23 25.18 -25.01
CA VAL A 209 11.42 24.06 -25.48
C VAL A 209 10.23 23.90 -24.53
N PRO A 210 9.09 24.57 -24.79
CA PRO A 210 7.94 24.61 -23.89
C PRO A 210 7.10 23.32 -24.00
N ILE A 211 7.64 22.21 -23.50
CA ILE A 211 6.93 20.93 -23.37
C ILE A 211 6.38 20.81 -21.95
N GLY A 212 5.07 20.82 -21.82
CA GLY A 212 4.41 20.70 -20.53
C GLY A 212 2.90 20.53 -20.66
N ILE A 213 2.25 20.34 -19.52
CA ILE A 213 0.79 20.33 -19.39
C ILE A 213 0.36 21.42 -18.41
N GLU A 214 -0.93 21.77 -18.43
CA GLU A 214 -1.48 22.81 -17.56
C GLU A 214 -1.14 22.53 -16.09
N PRO A 215 -0.50 23.49 -15.38
CA PRO A 215 -0.17 23.31 -13.97
C PRO A 215 -1.44 23.44 -13.11
N VAL A 216 -1.66 22.48 -12.21
CA VAL A 216 -2.74 22.55 -11.22
C VAL A 216 -2.17 23.14 -9.94
N ARG A 217 -2.69 24.31 -9.55
CA ARG A 217 -2.35 24.91 -8.26
C ARG A 217 -3.18 24.21 -7.17
N SER A 218 -2.49 23.53 -6.28
CA SER A 218 -3.02 23.04 -5.00
C SER A 218 -3.24 24.18 -4.03
#